data_AF-A0A7X6T2J3-F1
#
_entry.id   AF-A0A7X6T2J3-F1
#
_cell.length_a   1.000
_cell.length_b   1.000
_cell.length_c   1.000
_cell.angle_alpha   90.00
_cell.angle_beta   90.00
_cell.angle_gamma   90.00
#
_symmetry.space_group_name_H-M   'P 1'
#
loop_
_entity.id
_entity.type
_entity.pdbx_description
1 polymer ?
#
loop_
_entity_poly.entity_id
_entity_poly.type
_entity_poly.pdbx_seq_one_letter_code
_entity_poly.pdbx_strand_id
1 'polypeptide(L)'
;MHIVDGKHVVYAFKPDMEPVLTVEDGALVTFESNDCFYQQVTSNEDVLDSIDHDRLNPATGPVFVEGAQPGDLLKVDIMAIDVAEQGVAAVVPGEGSLKEEAEEKVVRVIPIVDGAAEYLGLRIPLKPMIGVIGVAPTDEDGPCPTDTPYKHGGNMDTHDIRKGSTLYLPVSQPGALFALGDCHALM
;
A
#
# COMPACT_ATOMS: atom_id res chain seq x y z
N MET A 1 -0.98 -21.81 -3.42
CA MET A 1 -1.41 -20.42 -3.18
C MET A 1 -0.64 -19.95 -1.98
N HIS A 2 0.23 -18.94 -2.17
CA HIS A 2 1.03 -18.39 -1.09
C HIS A 2 0.29 -17.22 -0.44
N ILE A 3 0.45 -17.04 0.87
CA ILE A 3 -0.14 -15.94 1.61
C ILE A 3 0.99 -15.26 2.38
N VAL A 4 1.07 -13.93 2.28
CA VAL A 4 1.93 -13.10 3.12
C VAL A 4 1.04 -12.40 4.15
N ASP A 5 1.22 -12.77 5.41
CA ASP A 5 0.47 -12.25 6.56
C ASP A 5 0.82 -10.77 6.81
N GLY A 6 -0.20 -9.96 7.09
CA GLY A 6 -0.08 -8.50 7.25
C GLY A 6 0.71 -8.04 8.48
N LYS A 7 1.21 -8.95 9.32
CA LYS A 7 2.19 -8.62 10.36
C LYS A 7 3.60 -8.43 9.81
N HIS A 8 3.88 -8.96 8.62
CA HIS A 8 5.19 -8.86 7.96
C HIS A 8 5.24 -7.63 7.08
N VAL A 9 5.68 -6.50 7.66
CA VAL A 9 5.68 -5.21 6.98
C VAL A 9 7.05 -4.54 6.97
N VAL A 10 7.26 -3.71 5.96
CA VAL A 10 8.34 -2.74 5.88
C VAL A 10 7.74 -1.32 5.85
N TYR A 11 8.51 -0.36 6.36
CA TYR A 11 8.18 1.08 6.33
C TYR A 11 9.13 1.87 5.41
N ALA A 12 10.05 1.16 4.76
CA ALA A 12 10.92 1.69 3.73
C ALA A 12 11.30 0.55 2.78
N PHE A 13 11.32 0.84 1.49
CA PHE A 13 11.96 0.00 0.49
C PHE A 13 13.47 0.19 0.61
N LYS A 14 14.21 -0.90 0.86
CA LYS A 14 15.67 -0.89 1.03
C LYS A 14 16.34 -1.92 0.13
N PRO A 15 17.59 -1.69 -0.28
CA PRO A 15 18.36 -2.68 -1.05
C PRO A 15 18.47 -4.06 -0.37
N ASP A 16 18.53 -4.06 0.96
CA ASP A 16 18.89 -5.19 1.81
C ASP A 16 17.71 -5.74 2.63
N MET A 17 16.47 -5.57 2.16
CA MET A 17 15.32 -6.09 2.89
C MET A 17 15.34 -7.63 2.95
N GLU A 18 15.11 -8.18 4.14
CA GLU A 18 15.01 -9.63 4.35
C GLU A 18 13.65 -10.15 3.88
N PRO A 19 13.60 -11.14 2.97
CA PRO A 19 12.34 -11.66 2.45
C PRO A 19 11.61 -12.52 3.48
N VAL A 20 10.28 -12.38 3.51
CA VAL A 20 9.41 -13.19 4.38
C VAL A 20 8.80 -14.40 3.65
N LEU A 21 8.94 -14.42 2.32
CA LEU A 21 8.50 -15.49 1.44
C LEU A 21 9.39 -15.51 0.18
N THR A 22 9.71 -16.70 -0.28
CA THR A 22 10.35 -16.93 -1.59
C THR A 22 9.39 -17.69 -2.50
N VAL A 23 9.27 -17.27 -3.75
CA VAL A 23 8.38 -17.89 -4.75
C VAL A 23 9.08 -18.02 -6.10
N GLU A 24 8.64 -18.98 -6.91
CA GLU A 24 9.04 -19.10 -8.32
C GLU A 24 8.33 -18.04 -9.20
N ASP A 25 8.87 -17.77 -10.39
CA ASP A 25 8.20 -16.95 -11.40
C ASP A 25 6.81 -17.51 -11.76
N GLY A 26 5.85 -16.60 -11.96
CA GLY A 26 4.45 -16.94 -12.24
C GLY A 26 3.62 -17.43 -11.04
N ALA A 27 4.18 -17.44 -9.82
CA ALA A 27 3.44 -17.81 -8.63
C ALA A 27 2.28 -16.86 -8.30
N LEU A 28 1.18 -17.41 -7.78
CA LEU A 28 0.07 -16.65 -7.22
C LEU A 28 0.29 -16.41 -5.71
N VAL A 29 0.35 -15.14 -5.34
CA VAL A 29 0.56 -14.67 -3.97
C VAL A 29 -0.59 -13.75 -3.54
N THR A 30 -1.14 -14.03 -2.36
CA THR A 30 -2.11 -13.17 -1.69
C THR A 30 -1.40 -12.39 -0.59
N PHE A 31 -1.61 -11.09 -0.54
CA PHE A 31 -1.08 -10.21 0.50
C PHE A 31 -2.23 -9.76 1.39
N GLU A 32 -2.08 -9.97 2.69
CA GLU A 32 -2.93 -9.32 3.69
C GLU A 32 -2.33 -7.96 4.01
N SER A 33 -2.98 -6.86 3.62
CA SER A 33 -2.47 -5.51 3.88
C SER A 33 -3.22 -4.84 5.04
N ASN A 34 -2.50 -4.01 5.80
CA ASN A 34 -3.13 -3.02 6.68
C ASN A 34 -3.44 -1.74 5.90
N ASP A 35 -4.34 -0.90 6.41
CA ASP A 35 -4.49 0.49 5.97
C ASP A 35 -3.20 1.30 6.25
N CYS A 36 -3.13 2.51 5.70
CA CYS A 36 -1.98 3.41 5.88
C CYS A 36 -1.74 3.83 7.34
N PHE A 37 -2.69 3.61 8.26
CA PHE A 37 -2.54 3.88 9.68
C PHE A 37 -2.18 2.63 10.49
N TYR A 38 -1.91 1.49 9.85
CA TYR A 38 -1.70 0.19 10.50
C TYR A 38 -2.91 -0.22 11.37
N GLN A 39 -4.12 0.04 10.89
CA GLN A 39 -5.39 -0.18 11.59
C GLN A 39 -5.51 0.52 12.95
N GLN A 40 -4.71 1.56 13.22
CA GLN A 40 -4.74 2.28 14.50
C GLN A 40 -5.98 3.16 14.66
N VAL A 41 -6.64 3.52 13.55
CA VAL A 41 -7.84 4.35 13.53
C VAL A 41 -9.06 3.46 13.33
N THR A 42 -9.90 3.39 14.36
CA THR A 42 -11.07 2.50 14.42
C THR A 42 -12.36 3.23 14.74
N SER A 43 -12.30 4.49 15.20
CA SER A 43 -13.45 5.33 15.51
C SER A 43 -13.31 6.77 14.97
N ASN A 44 -14.44 7.47 14.82
CA ASN A 44 -14.45 8.90 14.48
C ASN A 44 -13.93 9.80 15.61
N GLU A 45 -13.80 9.25 16.83
CA GLU A 45 -13.32 9.96 18.02
C GLU A 45 -11.80 9.81 18.16
N ASP A 46 -11.17 8.93 17.38
CA ASP A 46 -9.73 8.71 17.41
C ASP A 46 -9.03 9.97 16.89
N VAL A 47 -8.00 10.40 17.63
CA VAL A 47 -7.22 11.59 17.30
C VAL A 47 -5.94 11.13 16.63
N LEU A 48 -5.66 11.62 15.42
CA LEU A 48 -4.44 11.27 14.68
C LEU A 48 -3.15 11.58 15.47
N ASP A 49 -3.17 12.52 16.42
CA ASP A 49 -2.02 12.82 17.29
C ASP A 49 -1.70 11.75 18.33
N SER A 50 -2.60 10.77 18.50
CA SER A 50 -2.45 9.70 19.49
C SER A 50 -2.00 8.37 18.91
N ILE A 51 -1.93 8.25 17.57
CA ILE A 51 -1.43 7.04 16.91
C ILE A 51 0.10 7.02 16.89
N ASP A 52 0.67 5.85 16.65
CA ASP A 52 2.10 5.68 16.42
C ASP A 52 2.46 6.09 14.99
N HIS A 53 3.10 7.26 14.86
CA HIS A 53 3.49 7.85 13.58
C HIS A 53 4.68 7.13 12.92
N ASP A 54 5.46 6.37 13.70
CA ASP A 54 6.56 5.56 13.16
C ASP A 54 6.04 4.30 12.44
N ARG A 55 4.72 4.07 12.48
CA ARG A 55 4.05 2.89 11.93
C ARG A 55 3.05 3.21 10.82
N LEU A 56 3.21 4.35 10.16
CA LEU A 56 2.38 4.76 9.02
C LEU A 56 2.88 4.15 7.70
N ASN A 57 1.96 3.99 6.74
CA ASN A 57 2.20 3.44 5.40
C ASN A 57 2.93 2.08 5.37
N PRO A 58 2.47 1.07 6.11
CA PRO A 58 3.06 -0.28 6.06
C PRO A 58 2.90 -0.93 4.67
N ALA A 59 4.00 -1.44 4.12
CA ALA A 59 3.97 -2.33 2.95
C ALA A 59 4.24 -3.78 3.39
N THR A 60 3.32 -4.69 3.08
CA THR A 60 3.41 -6.12 3.40
C THR A 60 4.39 -6.82 2.48
N GLY A 61 5.32 -7.57 3.06
CA GLY A 61 6.41 -8.24 2.34
C GLY A 61 7.76 -8.13 3.07
N PRO A 62 8.90 -8.18 2.34
CA PRO A 62 8.98 -8.40 0.90
C PRO A 62 8.96 -9.87 0.49
N VAL A 63 8.50 -10.11 -0.73
CA VAL A 63 8.56 -11.40 -1.42
C VAL A 63 9.77 -11.44 -2.34
N PHE A 64 10.57 -12.49 -2.22
CA PHE A 64 11.67 -12.79 -3.12
C PHE A 64 11.18 -13.65 -4.28
N VAL A 65 11.39 -13.22 -5.52
CA VAL A 65 11.03 -13.96 -6.73
C VAL A 65 12.27 -14.66 -7.29
N GLU A 66 12.32 -15.98 -7.22
CA GLU A 66 13.44 -16.76 -7.72
C GLU A 66 13.73 -16.47 -9.20
N GLY A 67 15.01 -16.27 -9.51
CA GLY A 67 15.46 -15.99 -10.88
C GLY A 67 15.41 -14.51 -11.29
N ALA A 68 14.67 -13.64 -10.60
CA ALA A 68 14.69 -12.19 -10.89
C ALA A 68 16.06 -11.58 -10.56
N GLN A 69 16.68 -10.89 -11.51
CA GLN A 69 18.00 -10.27 -11.38
C GLN A 69 17.98 -8.76 -11.67
N PRO A 70 18.94 -7.99 -11.13
CA PRO A 70 19.10 -6.58 -11.49
C PRO A 70 19.17 -6.37 -13.01
N GLY A 71 18.32 -5.49 -13.53
CA GLY A 71 18.15 -5.23 -14.97
C GLY A 71 16.91 -5.86 -15.60
N ASP A 72 16.25 -6.79 -14.91
CA ASP A 72 14.97 -7.35 -15.33
C ASP A 72 13.80 -6.39 -15.05
N LEU A 73 12.61 -6.76 -15.55
CA LEU A 73 11.34 -6.17 -15.17
C LEU A 73 10.49 -7.22 -14.43
N LEU A 74 10.03 -6.88 -13.23
CA LEU A 74 9.00 -7.65 -12.55
C LEU A 74 7.64 -7.26 -13.11
N LYS A 75 6.98 -8.19 -13.80
CA LYS A 75 5.60 -8.04 -14.27
C LYS A 75 4.65 -8.54 -13.17
N VAL A 76 3.80 -7.66 -12.67
CA VAL A 76 2.82 -7.97 -11.62
C VAL A 76 1.42 -7.80 -12.18
N ASP A 77 0.68 -8.91 -12.30
CA ASP A 77 -0.72 -8.88 -12.73
C ASP A 77 -1.65 -8.83 -11.49
N ILE A 78 -2.52 -7.82 -11.41
CA ILE A 78 -3.43 -7.63 -10.26
C ILE A 78 -4.72 -8.43 -10.49
N MET A 79 -4.82 -9.61 -9.86
CA MET A 79 -5.94 -10.54 -10.10
C MET A 79 -7.22 -10.17 -9.35
N ALA A 80 -7.10 -9.69 -8.12
CA ALA A 80 -8.20 -9.33 -7.24
C ALA A 80 -7.71 -8.36 -6.15
N ILE A 81 -8.63 -7.54 -5.63
CA ILE A 81 -8.43 -6.69 -4.46
C ILE A 81 -9.72 -6.83 -3.66
N ASP A 82 -9.63 -7.47 -2.52
CA ASP A 82 -10.72 -7.55 -1.55
C ASP A 82 -10.48 -6.49 -0.48
N VAL A 83 -11.52 -5.77 -0.09
CA VAL A 83 -11.44 -4.70 0.91
C VAL A 83 -12.23 -5.08 2.16
N ALA A 84 -11.81 -4.54 3.30
CA ALA A 84 -12.52 -4.72 4.55
C ALA A 84 -13.91 -4.05 4.53
N GLU A 85 -14.71 -4.30 5.57
CA GLU A 85 -16.04 -3.70 5.76
C GLU A 85 -15.96 -2.24 6.25
N GLN A 86 -14.74 -1.69 6.39
CA GLN A 86 -14.49 -0.36 6.90
C GLN A 86 -13.26 0.25 6.21
N GLY A 87 -13.36 1.53 5.85
CA GLY A 87 -12.23 2.37 5.44
C GLY A 87 -12.05 3.56 6.38
N VAL A 88 -10.94 4.29 6.21
CA VAL A 88 -10.63 5.50 6.96
C VAL A 88 -10.25 6.61 5.97
N ALA A 89 -10.78 7.81 6.20
CA ALA A 89 -10.34 9.02 5.54
C ALA A 89 -9.91 10.05 6.59
N ALA A 90 -8.83 10.78 6.29
CA ALA A 90 -8.28 11.79 7.17
C ALA A 90 -8.06 13.10 6.41
N VAL A 91 -8.27 14.21 7.10
CA VAL A 91 -7.85 15.56 6.70
C VAL A 91 -6.95 16.11 7.80
N VAL A 92 -5.77 16.58 7.42
CA VAL A 92 -4.77 17.13 8.33
C VAL A 92 -4.39 18.54 7.87
N PRO A 93 -4.55 19.59 8.72
CA PRO A 93 -4.09 20.93 8.39
C PRO A 93 -2.61 20.97 8.01
N GLY A 94 -2.27 21.69 6.94
CA GLY A 94 -0.90 21.72 6.42
C GLY A 94 -0.56 20.61 5.42
N GLU A 95 -1.44 19.62 5.22
CA GLU A 95 -1.23 18.49 4.30
C GLU A 95 -2.24 18.47 3.14
N GLY A 96 -1.87 17.79 2.05
CA GLY A 96 -2.71 17.64 0.87
C GLY A 96 -2.86 18.91 0.02
N SER A 97 -3.74 18.86 -0.98
CA SER A 97 -3.98 19.97 -1.91
C SER A 97 -4.80 21.12 -1.30
N LEU A 98 -5.54 20.86 -0.22
CA LEU A 98 -6.38 21.82 0.51
C LEU A 98 -5.79 22.17 1.89
N LYS A 99 -4.45 22.18 1.97
CA LYS A 99 -3.70 22.34 3.21
C LYS A 99 -3.90 23.68 3.93
N GLU A 100 -4.35 24.71 3.21
CA GLU A 100 -4.58 26.05 3.77
C GLU A 100 -6.03 26.24 4.23
N GLU A 101 -6.95 25.40 3.74
CA GLU A 101 -8.38 25.47 4.00
C GLU A 101 -8.83 24.61 5.18
N ALA A 102 -8.08 23.57 5.52
CA ALA A 102 -8.36 22.72 6.68
C ALA A 102 -7.96 23.43 7.99
N GLU A 103 -8.93 23.77 8.81
CA GLU A 103 -8.70 24.42 10.12
C GLU A 103 -8.41 23.42 11.25
N GLU A 104 -8.94 22.20 11.13
CA GLU A 104 -8.82 21.15 12.15
C GLU A 104 -8.57 19.77 11.53
N LYS A 105 -8.00 18.87 12.34
CA LYS A 105 -7.84 17.45 11.95
C LYS A 105 -9.20 16.78 11.99
N VAL A 106 -9.56 16.10 10.90
CA VAL A 106 -10.80 15.35 10.81
C VAL A 106 -10.50 13.93 10.39
N VAL A 107 -11.01 12.98 11.18
CA VAL A 107 -11.02 11.56 10.83
C VAL A 107 -12.45 11.11 10.59
N ARG A 108 -12.61 10.26 9.57
CA ARG A 108 -13.86 9.57 9.28
C ARG A 108 -13.58 8.11 9.05
N VAL A 109 -14.16 7.29 9.91
CA VAL A 109 -14.35 5.87 9.71
C VAL A 109 -15.59 5.69 8.84
N ILE A 110 -15.41 5.00 7.71
CA ILE A 110 -16.39 4.91 6.63
C ILE A 110 -16.82 3.44 6.48
N PRO A 111 -18.09 3.11 6.78
CA PRO A 111 -18.62 1.78 6.53
C PRO A 111 -18.60 1.43 5.04
N ILE A 112 -18.22 0.19 4.72
CA ILE A 112 -18.30 -0.39 3.39
C ILE A 112 -19.40 -1.46 3.41
N VAL A 113 -20.48 -1.22 2.68
CA VAL A 113 -21.70 -2.06 2.71
C VAL A 113 -22.14 -2.39 1.30
N ASP A 114 -22.23 -3.69 0.97
CA ASP A 114 -22.64 -4.22 -0.33
C ASP A 114 -21.94 -3.53 -1.52
N GLY A 115 -20.60 -3.46 -1.46
CA GLY A 115 -19.78 -2.92 -2.56
C GLY A 115 -19.84 -1.40 -2.74
N ALA A 116 -20.20 -0.65 -1.70
CA ALA A 116 -20.18 0.81 -1.69
C ALA A 116 -19.70 1.36 -0.34
N ALA A 117 -19.05 2.53 -0.38
CA ALA A 117 -18.74 3.32 0.80
C ALA A 117 -19.92 4.20 1.19
N GLU A 118 -20.32 4.19 2.46
CA GLU A 118 -21.38 5.02 3.03
C GLU A 118 -20.76 6.27 3.68
N TYR A 119 -20.69 7.38 2.94
CA TYR A 119 -19.98 8.59 3.35
C TYR A 119 -20.90 9.81 3.37
N LEU A 120 -21.13 10.38 4.56
CA LEU A 120 -21.95 11.60 4.75
C LEU A 120 -23.35 11.53 4.10
N GLY A 121 -23.98 10.35 4.16
CA GLY A 121 -25.30 10.10 3.55
C GLY A 121 -25.25 9.84 2.03
N LEU A 122 -24.07 9.78 1.44
CA LEU A 122 -23.84 9.34 0.07
C LEU A 122 -23.44 7.86 0.06
N ARG A 123 -23.92 7.13 -0.94
CA ARG A 123 -23.51 5.76 -1.22
C ARG A 123 -22.66 5.76 -2.49
N ILE A 124 -21.36 5.50 -2.34
CA ILE A 124 -20.39 5.66 -3.43
C ILE A 124 -19.85 4.27 -3.84
N PRO A 125 -20.06 3.81 -5.09
CA PRO A 125 -19.54 2.53 -5.54
C PRO A 125 -18.02 2.46 -5.44
N LEU A 126 -17.51 1.32 -4.96
CA LEU A 126 -16.07 1.13 -4.76
C LEU A 126 -15.30 1.05 -6.08
N LYS A 127 -14.04 1.48 -6.03
CA LYS A 127 -13.05 1.28 -7.10
C LYS A 127 -11.71 0.92 -6.45
N PRO A 128 -11.57 -0.33 -5.94
CA PRO A 128 -10.41 -0.69 -5.15
C PRO A 128 -9.10 -0.58 -5.94
N MET A 129 -8.08 -0.07 -5.29
CA MET A 129 -6.73 0.10 -5.84
C MET A 129 -5.65 -0.11 -4.78
N ILE A 130 -4.40 -0.27 -5.22
CA ILE A 130 -3.22 -0.38 -4.35
C ILE A 130 -2.43 0.93 -4.45
N GLY A 131 -2.28 1.65 -3.34
CA GLY A 131 -1.54 2.92 -3.27
C GLY A 131 -0.02 2.71 -3.24
N VAL A 132 0.44 1.84 -2.33
CA VAL A 132 1.85 1.51 -2.15
C VAL A 132 2.16 0.15 -2.79
N ILE A 133 3.00 0.14 -3.82
CA ILE A 133 3.46 -1.10 -4.46
C ILE A 133 4.84 -0.89 -5.08
N GLY A 134 5.79 -1.77 -4.76
CA GLY A 134 7.17 -1.55 -5.16
C GLY A 134 8.10 -2.73 -4.96
N VAL A 135 9.34 -2.52 -5.37
CA VAL A 135 10.48 -3.45 -5.24
C VAL A 135 11.63 -2.75 -4.52
N ALA A 136 12.66 -3.48 -4.11
CA ALA A 136 13.85 -2.86 -3.54
C ALA A 136 14.55 -1.92 -4.55
N PRO A 137 14.99 -0.74 -4.11
CA PRO A 137 15.72 0.21 -4.94
C PRO A 137 17.17 -0.23 -5.19
N THR A 138 17.86 0.50 -6.08
CA THR A 138 19.30 0.35 -6.28
C THR A 138 20.08 0.79 -5.02
N ASP A 139 21.31 0.33 -4.86
CA ASP A 139 22.20 0.82 -3.79
C ASP A 139 22.50 2.32 -3.91
N GLU A 140 22.51 2.86 -5.14
CA GLU A 140 22.73 4.28 -5.41
C GLU A 140 21.53 5.15 -4.98
N ASP A 141 20.31 4.71 -5.27
CA ASP A 141 19.09 5.43 -4.87
C ASP A 141 18.87 5.31 -3.34
N GLY A 142 19.34 4.22 -2.72
CA GLY A 142 19.30 4.01 -1.27
C GLY A 142 17.90 3.73 -0.70
N PRO A 143 17.77 3.62 0.64
CA PRO A 143 16.49 3.45 1.32
C PRO A 143 15.48 4.55 0.98
N CYS A 144 14.25 4.16 0.67
CA CYS A 144 13.14 5.08 0.40
C CYS A 144 11.94 4.74 1.30
N PRO A 145 11.41 5.68 2.11
CA PRO A 145 10.20 5.48 2.87
C PRO A 145 9.04 4.99 2.01
N THR A 146 8.18 4.13 2.56
CA THR A 146 7.06 3.55 1.81
C THR A 146 6.03 4.58 1.36
N ASP A 147 5.98 5.76 1.99
CA ASP A 147 5.08 6.89 1.70
C ASP A 147 5.56 7.79 0.55
N THR A 148 6.73 7.47 -0.04
CA THR A 148 7.35 8.26 -1.09
C THR A 148 7.50 7.44 -2.37
N PRO A 149 6.95 7.88 -3.52
CA PRO A 149 7.18 7.20 -4.79
C PRO A 149 8.54 7.55 -5.38
N TYR A 150 9.12 6.59 -6.12
CA TYR A 150 10.28 6.83 -6.96
C TYR A 150 10.38 5.79 -8.10
N LYS A 151 11.58 5.56 -8.64
CA LYS A 151 11.81 4.62 -9.75
C LYS A 151 11.38 3.18 -9.44
N HIS A 152 11.41 2.77 -8.17
CA HIS A 152 11.12 1.41 -7.71
C HIS A 152 9.62 1.16 -7.46
N GLY A 153 8.76 2.14 -7.75
CA GLY A 153 7.37 2.17 -7.32
C GLY A 153 7.23 2.96 -6.02
N GLY A 154 6.65 2.34 -4.99
CA GLY A 154 6.39 2.97 -3.69
C GLY A 154 4.98 3.56 -3.65
N ASN A 155 4.83 4.71 -2.97
CA ASN A 155 3.53 5.38 -2.79
C ASN A 155 3.06 6.11 -4.05
N MET A 156 2.63 5.35 -5.06
CA MET A 156 2.29 5.90 -6.37
C MET A 156 0.86 6.42 -6.45
N ASP A 157 -0.04 5.98 -5.56
CA ASP A 157 -1.43 6.42 -5.51
C ASP A 157 -2.09 6.55 -6.89
N THR A 158 -1.89 5.53 -7.72
CA THR A 158 -2.32 5.52 -9.11
C THR A 158 -3.59 4.67 -9.26
N HIS A 159 -4.69 5.31 -9.63
CA HIS A 159 -6.04 4.71 -9.69
C HIS A 159 -6.15 3.50 -10.65
N ASP A 160 -5.22 3.38 -11.60
CA ASP A 160 -5.15 2.29 -12.57
C ASP A 160 -4.46 1.02 -12.02
N ILE A 161 -3.84 1.07 -10.84
CA ILE A 161 -3.29 -0.09 -10.13
C ILE A 161 -4.44 -0.81 -9.42
N ARG A 162 -5.25 -1.52 -10.20
CA ARG A 162 -6.48 -2.18 -9.77
C ARG A 162 -6.65 -3.53 -10.44
N LYS A 163 -7.66 -4.30 -10.02
CA LYS A 163 -8.01 -5.58 -10.65
C LYS A 163 -8.02 -5.50 -12.19
N GLY A 164 -7.28 -6.41 -12.81
CA GLY A 164 -7.15 -6.54 -14.26
C GLY A 164 -6.04 -5.71 -14.88
N SER A 165 -5.32 -4.89 -14.11
CA SER A 165 -4.13 -4.19 -14.61
C SER A 165 -2.86 -5.04 -14.45
N THR A 166 -1.84 -4.64 -15.20
CA THR A 166 -0.48 -5.19 -15.12
C THR A 166 0.47 -4.04 -14.83
N LEU A 167 1.25 -4.16 -13.77
CA LEU A 167 2.33 -3.23 -13.41
C LEU A 167 3.68 -3.83 -13.79
N TYR A 168 4.61 -2.99 -14.24
CA TYR A 168 5.99 -3.38 -14.52
C TYR A 168 6.92 -2.57 -13.62
N LEU A 169 7.72 -3.25 -12.81
CA LEU A 169 8.66 -2.63 -11.86
C LEU A 169 10.10 -3.01 -12.21
N PRO A 170 11.07 -2.07 -12.16
CA PRO A 170 12.46 -2.36 -12.48
C PRO A 170 13.13 -3.15 -11.35
N VAL A 171 13.59 -4.37 -11.67
CA VAL A 171 14.33 -5.18 -10.70
C VAL A 171 15.71 -4.58 -10.53
N SER A 172 16.00 -4.10 -9.32
CA SER A 172 17.28 -3.48 -8.96
C SER A 172 18.10 -4.33 -7.99
N GLN A 173 17.45 -5.31 -7.35
CA GLN A 173 18.07 -6.26 -6.42
C GLN A 173 17.69 -7.69 -6.78
N PRO A 174 18.54 -8.69 -6.49
CA PRO A 174 18.19 -10.09 -6.68
C PRO A 174 16.87 -10.42 -5.98
N GLY A 175 15.99 -11.12 -6.70
CA GLY A 175 14.67 -11.48 -6.20
C GLY A 175 13.65 -10.35 -6.15
N ALA A 176 13.99 -9.15 -6.63
CA ALA A 176 13.19 -7.92 -6.62
C ALA A 176 12.82 -7.37 -5.24
N LEU A 177 12.53 -8.23 -4.25
CA LEU A 177 12.06 -7.87 -2.92
C LEU A 177 10.77 -7.03 -2.98
N PHE A 178 9.73 -7.65 -3.54
CA PHE A 178 8.45 -7.03 -3.84
C PHE A 178 7.57 -6.89 -2.59
N ALA A 179 7.00 -5.71 -2.35
CA ALA A 179 6.06 -5.45 -1.27
C ALA A 179 4.92 -4.53 -1.72
N LEU A 180 3.77 -4.63 -1.04
CA LEU A 180 2.61 -3.77 -1.31
C LEU A 180 1.80 -3.48 -0.05
N GLY A 181 1.08 -2.36 -0.04
CA GLY A 181 0.24 -1.92 1.07
C GLY A 181 -0.64 -0.75 0.65
N ASP A 182 -1.20 -0.08 1.65
CA ASP A 182 -2.05 1.09 1.46
C ASP A 182 -3.15 0.88 0.40
N CYS A 183 -3.97 -0.15 0.59
CA CYS A 183 -5.08 -0.41 -0.32
C CYS A 183 -6.22 0.57 -0.04
N HIS A 184 -6.74 1.20 -1.09
CA HIS A 184 -7.87 2.12 -0.98
C HIS A 184 -9.11 1.45 -1.56
N ALA A 185 -10.22 1.48 -0.82
CA ALA A 185 -11.51 1.04 -1.36
C ALA A 185 -12.05 2.00 -2.43
N LEU A 186 -11.65 3.28 -2.32
CA LEU A 186 -11.98 4.36 -3.24
C LEU A 186 -10.97 5.50 -3.05
N MET A 187 -10.57 6.14 -4.15
CA MET A 187 -9.80 7.39 -4.20
C MET A 187 -10.30 8.28 -5.33
#